data_AF-T1BYE7-F1
#
_entry.id   AF-T1BYE7-F1
#
_cell.length_a   1.000
_cell.length_b   1.000
_cell.length_c   1.000
_cell.angle_alpha   90.00
_cell.angle_beta   90.00
_cell.angle_gamma   90.00
#
_symmetry.space_group_name_H-M   'P 1'
#
loop_
_entity.id
_entity.type
_entity.pdbx_description
1 polymer ?
#
loop_
_entity_poly.entity_id
_entity_poly.type
_entity_poly.pdbx_seq_one_letter_code
_entity_poly.pdbx_strand_id
1 'polypeptide(L)'
;DSPWEWLIVGLVIVLLFGSAKKIPEFSRNLGKATGEFKRGQAEIEKEIKNYVNAPVQAADPKDADIMGLAKSMGISTENKDINHVKIEVADKLKSGH
;
A
#
# COMPACT_ATOMS: atom_id res chain seq x y z
N ASP A 1 24.92 23.24 28.99
CA ASP A 1 25.46 22.46 27.86
C ASP A 1 26.19 23.39 26.91
N SER A 2 27.49 23.19 26.75
CA SER A 2 28.31 24.02 25.87
C SER A 2 28.31 23.41 24.46
N PRO A 3 28.07 24.18 23.38
CA PRO A 3 28.14 23.67 22.01
C PRO A 3 29.46 22.94 21.66
N TRP A 4 30.53 23.26 22.40
CA TRP A 4 31.84 22.63 22.30
C TRP A 4 31.87 21.15 22.67
N GLU A 5 31.03 20.69 23.62
CA GLU A 5 30.94 19.27 23.98
C GLU A 5 30.46 18.43 22.80
N TRP A 6 29.42 18.89 22.12
CA TRP A 6 28.87 18.22 20.93
C TRP A 6 29.86 18.16 19.76
N LEU A 7 30.68 19.20 19.58
CA LEU A 7 31.73 19.21 18.56
C LEU A 7 32.83 18.18 18.85
N ILE A 8 33.27 18.07 20.10
CA ILE A 8 34.29 17.08 20.52
C ILE A 8 33.75 15.66 20.34
N VAL A 9 32.50 15.41 20.73
CA VAL A 9 31.85 14.10 20.53
C VAL A 9 31.77 13.73 19.04
N GLY A 10 31.35 14.67 18.19
CA GLY A 10 31.31 14.46 16.74
C GLY A 10 32.69 14.14 16.15
N LEU A 11 33.74 14.81 16.63
CA LEU A 11 35.12 14.58 16.20
C LEU A 11 35.60 13.16 16.57
N VAL A 12 35.32 12.71 17.79
CA VAL A 12 35.67 11.34 18.24
C VAL A 12 34.98 10.29 17.38
N ILE A 13 33.69 10.47 17.06
CA ILE A 13 32.93 9.55 16.20
C ILE A 13 33.57 9.45 14.81
N VAL A 14 33.96 10.58 14.19
CA VAL A 14 34.61 10.58 12.87
C VAL A 14 35.98 9.87 12.91
N LEU A 15 36.73 10.00 14.01
CA LEU A 15 38.01 9.32 14.18
C LEU A 15 37.85 7.80 14.38
N LEU A 16 36.82 7.36 15.11
CA LEU A 16 36.56 5.94 15.39
C LEU A 16 35.91 5.20 14.20
N PHE A 17 34.96 5.83 13.53
CA PHE A 17 34.16 5.22 12.46
C PHE A 17 34.64 5.56 11.04
N GLY A 18 35.71 6.34 10.93
CA GLY A 18 36.40 6.61 9.68
C GLY A 18 36.04 7.93 9.00
N SER A 19 36.93 8.33 8.09
CA SER A 19 37.06 9.68 7.51
C SER A 19 35.76 10.41 7.13
N ALA A 20 35.78 11.74 7.27
CA ALA A 20 34.75 12.68 6.82
C ALA A 20 34.33 12.56 5.34
N LYS A 21 35.01 11.73 4.54
CA LYS A 21 34.72 11.48 3.12
C LYS A 21 33.67 10.38 2.90
N LYS A 22 33.48 9.46 3.87
CA LYS A 22 32.47 8.38 3.81
C LYS A 22 31.06 8.86 4.19
N ILE A 23 30.97 9.81 5.12
CA ILE A 23 29.69 10.40 5.57
C ILE A 23 28.93 11.07 4.40
N PRO A 24 29.55 11.89 3.52
CA PRO A 24 28.86 12.48 2.37
C PRO A 24 28.34 11.46 1.36
N GLU A 25 29.12 10.42 1.07
CA GLU A 25 28.77 9.38 0.10
C GLU A 25 27.60 8.53 0.63
N PHE A 26 27.65 8.17 1.92
CA PHE A 26 26.57 7.46 2.61
C PHE A 26 25.27 8.29 2.66
N SER A 27 25.34 9.55 3.05
CA SER A 27 24.17 10.46 3.06
C SER A 27 23.55 10.63 1.68
N ARG A 28 24.38 10.68 0.63
CA ARG A 28 23.90 10.81 -0.74
C ARG A 28 23.20 9.52 -1.22
N ASN A 29 23.70 8.36 -0.85
CA ASN A 29 23.07 7.08 -1.15
C ASN A 29 21.79 6.85 -0.34
N LEU A 30 21.79 7.15 0.96
CA LEU A 30 20.59 7.14 1.81
C LEU A 30 19.52 8.12 1.32
N GLY A 31 19.94 9.32 0.92
CA GLY A 31 19.04 10.34 0.38
C GLY A 31 18.39 9.88 -0.93
N LYS A 32 19.15 9.23 -1.82
CA LYS A 32 18.62 8.60 -3.03
C LYS A 32 17.62 7.49 -2.70
N ALA A 33 18.01 6.54 -1.84
CA ALA A 33 17.15 5.42 -1.44
C ALA A 33 15.83 5.91 -0.79
N THR A 34 15.92 6.88 0.12
CA THR A 34 14.75 7.49 0.75
C THR A 34 13.89 8.24 -0.26
N GLY A 35 14.50 8.94 -1.22
CA GLY A 35 13.80 9.66 -2.27
C GLY A 35 13.05 8.73 -3.23
N GLU A 36 13.67 7.62 -3.64
CA GLU A 36 13.03 6.59 -4.47
C GLU A 36 11.92 5.87 -3.71
N PHE A 37 12.13 5.55 -2.43
CA PHE A 37 11.10 4.95 -1.58
C PHE A 37 9.88 5.86 -1.41
N LYS A 38 10.08 7.15 -1.15
CA LYS A 38 8.98 8.13 -1.08
C LYS A 38 8.22 8.26 -2.40
N ARG A 39 8.92 8.24 -3.54
CA ARG A 39 8.28 8.24 -4.87
C ARG A 39 7.46 6.98 -5.09
N GLY A 40 8.01 5.80 -4.76
CA GLY A 40 7.30 4.53 -4.86
C GLY A 40 6.05 4.50 -3.98
N GLN A 41 6.13 4.99 -2.74
CA GLN A 41 4.95 5.13 -1.88
C GLN A 41 3.88 6.05 -2.47
N ALA A 42 4.27 7.20 -3.03
CA ALA A 42 3.33 8.14 -3.65
C ALA A 42 2.66 7.56 -4.91
N GLU A 43 3.39 6.77 -5.70
CA GLU A 43 2.82 6.05 -6.86
C GLU A 43 1.80 5.02 -6.40
N ILE A 44 2.13 4.22 -5.37
CA ILE A 44 1.22 3.23 -4.77
C ILE A 44 -0.03 3.90 -4.20
N GLU A 45 0.11 5.01 -3.47
CA GLU A 45 -1.03 5.76 -2.93
C GLU A 45 -1.92 6.29 -4.07
N LYS A 46 -1.32 6.81 -5.13
CA LYS A 46 -2.03 7.26 -6.32
C LYS A 46 -2.75 6.13 -7.03
N GLU A 47 -2.12 4.96 -7.18
CA GLU A 47 -2.74 3.77 -7.72
C GLU A 47 -3.93 3.32 -6.87
N ILE A 48 -3.76 3.17 -5.55
CA ILE A 48 -4.85 2.82 -4.63
C ILE A 48 -5.98 3.84 -4.73
N LYS A 49 -5.67 5.13 -4.72
CA LYS A 49 -6.66 6.20 -4.86
C LYS A 49 -7.38 6.12 -6.20
N ASN A 50 -6.69 5.75 -7.28
CA ASN A 50 -7.29 5.54 -8.59
C ASN A 50 -8.14 4.26 -8.61
N TYR A 51 -7.75 3.18 -7.94
CA TYR A 51 -8.60 1.97 -7.82
C TYR A 51 -9.87 2.24 -7.00
N VAL A 52 -9.76 3.03 -5.94
CA VAL A 52 -10.90 3.36 -5.05
C VAL A 52 -11.82 4.43 -5.66
N ASN A 53 -11.28 5.39 -6.42
CA ASN A 53 -12.07 6.48 -7.04
C ASN A 53 -12.36 6.27 -8.52
N ALA A 54 -11.81 5.25 -9.17
CA ALA A 54 -12.30 4.85 -10.48
C ALA A 54 -13.76 4.43 -10.30
N PRO A 55 -14.71 5.04 -11.03
CA PRO A 55 -16.02 4.44 -11.14
C PRO A 55 -15.78 3.03 -11.69
N VAL A 56 -16.35 2.03 -11.01
CA VAL A 56 -16.30 0.61 -11.35
C VAL A 56 -16.61 0.47 -12.84
N GLN A 57 -15.58 0.53 -13.68
CA GLN A 57 -15.71 0.44 -15.12
C GLN A 57 -15.75 -1.06 -15.41
N ALA A 58 -16.98 -1.56 -15.43
CA ALA A 58 -17.45 -2.83 -15.96
C ALA A 58 -16.55 -4.03 -15.61
N ALA A 59 -16.87 -4.72 -14.52
CA ALA A 59 -17.56 -6.01 -14.61
C ALA A 59 -16.76 -7.01 -15.44
N ASP A 60 -15.96 -7.83 -14.75
CA ASP A 60 -15.68 -9.18 -15.23
C ASP A 60 -17.04 -9.78 -15.66
N PRO A 61 -17.18 -10.32 -16.89
CA PRO A 61 -18.42 -10.94 -17.35
C PRO A 61 -18.98 -11.95 -16.33
N LYS A 62 -18.10 -12.58 -15.54
CA LYS A 62 -18.47 -13.52 -14.48
C LYS A 62 -19.12 -12.83 -13.28
N ASP A 63 -18.77 -11.59 -12.99
CA ASP A 63 -19.36 -10.84 -11.87
C ASP A 63 -20.80 -10.44 -12.17
N ALA A 64 -21.10 -10.11 -13.43
CA ALA A 64 -22.47 -9.89 -13.89
C ALA A 64 -23.33 -11.17 -13.75
N ASP A 65 -22.75 -12.33 -14.08
CA ASP A 65 -23.41 -13.64 -13.95
C ASP A 65 -23.65 -14.03 -12.48
N ILE A 66 -22.68 -13.78 -11.59
CA ILE A 66 -22.81 -14.01 -10.15
C ILE A 66 -23.88 -13.10 -9.53
N MET A 67 -23.97 -11.83 -9.94
CA MET A 67 -25.05 -10.93 -9.48
C MET A 67 -26.43 -11.37 -9.99
N GLY A 68 -26.50 -11.87 -11.23
CA GLY A 68 -27.71 -12.46 -11.81
C GLY A 68 -28.19 -13.67 -11.01
N LEU A 69 -27.27 -14.54 -10.62
CA LEU A 69 -27.53 -15.71 -9.77
C LEU A 69 -27.93 -15.32 -8.34
N ALA A 70 -27.26 -14.32 -7.75
CA ALA A 70 -27.61 -13.79 -6.44
C ALA A 70 -29.05 -13.27 -6.41
N LYS A 71 -29.44 -12.51 -7.45
CA LYS A 71 -30.79 -11.95 -7.59
C LYS A 71 -31.86 -13.03 -7.76
N SER A 72 -31.59 -14.08 -8.54
CA SER A 72 -32.52 -15.21 -8.69
C SER A 72 -32.67 -16.05 -7.40
N MET A 73 -31.65 -16.04 -6.54
CA MET A 73 -31.69 -16.66 -5.21
C MET A 73 -32.22 -15.72 -4.10
N GLY A 74 -32.69 -14.52 -4.45
CA GLY A 74 -33.27 -13.55 -3.50
C GLY A 74 -32.24 -12.82 -2.62
N ILE A 75 -30.97 -12.81 -3.01
CA ILE A 75 -29.90 -12.09 -2.31
C ILE A 75 -29.89 -10.63 -2.78
N SER A 76 -29.99 -9.69 -1.83
CA SER A 76 -29.92 -8.26 -2.14
C SER A 76 -28.50 -7.85 -2.54
N THR A 77 -28.32 -7.44 -3.80
CA THR A 77 -27.05 -6.94 -4.35
C THR A 77 -26.90 -5.42 -4.20
N GLU A 78 -27.91 -4.74 -3.67
CA GLU A 78 -27.93 -3.28 -3.56
C GLU A 78 -27.08 -2.85 -2.36
N ASN A 79 -26.07 -2.02 -2.61
CA ASN A 79 -25.12 -1.51 -1.61
C ASN A 79 -24.16 -2.56 -0.99
N LYS A 80 -23.96 -3.72 -1.64
CA LYS A 80 -22.96 -4.74 -1.24
C LYS A 80 -21.82 -4.84 -2.25
N ASP A 81 -20.61 -5.05 -1.75
CA ASP A 81 -19.43 -5.33 -2.58
C ASP A 81 -19.51 -6.71 -3.26
N ILE A 82 -18.96 -6.83 -4.46
CA ILE A 82 -19.02 -8.05 -5.28
C ILE A 82 -18.36 -9.26 -4.61
N ASN A 83 -17.33 -9.04 -3.79
CA ASN A 83 -16.68 -10.12 -3.04
C ASN A 83 -17.59 -10.65 -1.93
N HIS A 84 -18.39 -9.79 -1.30
CA HIS A 84 -19.36 -10.20 -0.29
C HIS A 84 -20.52 -11.00 -0.90
N VAL A 85 -20.98 -10.60 -2.08
CA VAL A 85 -22.04 -11.33 -2.83
C VAL A 85 -21.56 -12.73 -3.23
N LYS A 86 -20.31 -12.87 -3.71
CA LYS A 86 -19.72 -14.18 -4.06
C LYS A 86 -19.69 -15.15 -2.89
N ILE A 87 -19.32 -14.67 -1.70
CA ILE A 87 -19.25 -15.50 -0.48
C ILE A 87 -20.65 -15.98 -0.08
N GLU A 88 -21.64 -15.09 -0.11
CA GLU A 88 -23.02 -15.37 0.30
C GLU A 88 -23.71 -16.37 -0.66
N VAL A 89 -23.46 -16.24 -1.97
CA VAL A 89 -23.91 -17.20 -2.99
C VAL A 89 -23.28 -18.57 -2.78
N ALA A 90 -21.96 -18.63 -2.52
CA ALA A 90 -21.27 -19.90 -2.29
C ALA A 90 -21.74 -20.62 -1.02
N ASP A 91 -22.06 -19.86 0.04
CA ASP A 91 -22.56 -20.41 1.30
C ASP A 91 -24.00 -20.93 1.16
N LYS A 92 -24.86 -20.22 0.44
CA LYS A 92 -26.22 -20.68 0.04
C LYS A 92 -26.20 -21.94 -0.80
N LEU A 93 -25.25 -22.08 -1.73
CA LEU A 93 -25.10 -23.28 -2.56
C LEU A 93 -24.64 -24.50 -1.75
N LYS A 94 -23.77 -24.30 -0.75
CA LYS A 94 -23.30 -25.37 0.13
C LYS A 94 -24.32 -25.78 1.20
N SER A 95 -25.13 -24.84 1.68
CA SER A 95 -26.17 -25.08 2.69
C SER A 95 -27.52 -25.53 2.11
N GLY A 96 -27.66 -25.53 0.78
CA GLY A 96 -28.84 -25.99 0.04
C GLY A 96 -28.86 -27.49 -0.31
N HIS A 97 -28.08 -28.32 0.40
CA HIS A 97 -28.16 -29.79 0.35
C HIS A 97 -28.39 -30.34 1.76
#